data_AF-A0A543JCT7-F1
#
_entry.id   AF-A0A543JCT7-F1
#
_cell.length_a   1.000
_cell.length_b   1.000
_cell.length_c   1.000
_cell.angle_alpha   90.00
_cell.angle_beta   90.00
_cell.angle_gamma   90.00
#
_symmetry.space_group_name_H-M   'P 1'
#
loop_
_entity.id
_entity.type
_entity.pdbx_description
1 polymer ?
#
loop_
_entity_poly.entity_id
_entity_poly.type
_entity_poly.pdbx_seq_one_letter_code
_entity_poly.pdbx_strand_id
1 'polypeptide(L)'
;MRSNGLETALECVAHGWPVVPGALWVGDTYVDPVTNSECDALALSAPAMATLDPQEVRRLWPVSDGGVTRSALAVLGTLMTAVVVEPEPARRVVASKAFRTVPTPVVMLPVPTLGLMIESAVFVVSSADGLDEKLVFPPGSMLPLPPAVVEGHRTRWLVSPAECDGLLMSGPDLADLLALETSNRR
;
A
#
# COMPACT_ATOMS: atom_id res chain seq x y z
N MET A 1 -12.28 8.15 -12.73
CA MET A 1 -11.15 7.66 -13.58
C MET A 1 -10.61 6.40 -12.91
N ARG A 2 -10.29 5.33 -13.65
CA ARG A 2 -9.53 4.20 -13.07
C ARG A 2 -8.07 4.63 -13.05
N SER A 3 -7.44 4.74 -11.88
CA SER A 3 -6.01 5.08 -11.83
C SER A 3 -5.17 3.94 -12.41
N ASN A 4 -4.07 4.28 -13.08
CA ASN A 4 -3.05 3.32 -13.52
C ASN A 4 -1.83 3.36 -12.58
N GLY A 5 -0.87 2.44 -12.76
CA GLY A 5 0.27 2.36 -11.85
C GLY A 5 1.22 3.55 -11.93
N LEU A 6 1.36 4.21 -13.10
CA LEU A 6 2.12 5.46 -13.22
C LEU A 6 1.48 6.59 -12.40
N GLU A 7 0.16 6.76 -12.51
CA GLU A 7 -0.58 7.78 -11.75
C GLU A 7 -0.44 7.54 -10.24
N THR A 8 -0.62 6.30 -9.79
CA THR A 8 -0.42 5.93 -8.38
C THR A 8 1.03 6.20 -7.92
N ALA A 9 2.03 5.86 -8.73
CA ALA A 9 3.44 6.10 -8.38
C ALA A 9 3.74 7.60 -8.25
N LEU A 10 3.22 8.43 -9.15
CA LEU A 10 3.37 9.89 -9.09
C LEU A 10 2.65 10.51 -7.89
N GLU A 11 1.45 10.01 -7.55
CA GLU A 11 0.72 10.42 -6.34
C GLU A 11 1.53 10.10 -5.08
N CYS A 12 2.09 8.90 -4.99
CA CYS A 12 2.94 8.51 -3.86
C CYS A 12 4.16 9.42 -3.70
N VAL A 13 4.85 9.72 -4.80
CA VAL A 13 6.00 10.63 -4.76
C VAL A 13 5.58 12.04 -4.33
N ALA A 14 4.40 12.52 -4.75
CA ALA A 14 3.87 13.80 -4.29
C ALA A 14 3.60 13.82 -2.77
N HIS A 15 3.32 12.66 -2.18
CA HIS A 15 3.19 12.45 -0.74
C HIS A 15 4.51 12.11 -0.02
N GLY A 16 5.65 12.15 -0.74
CA GLY A 16 6.97 11.84 -0.16
C GLY A 16 7.20 10.35 0.08
N TRP A 17 6.46 9.47 -0.61
CA TRP A 17 6.56 8.03 -0.46
C TRP A 17 7.47 7.46 -1.54
N PRO A 18 8.61 6.82 -1.17
CA PRO A 18 9.50 6.21 -2.15
C PRO A 18 8.80 5.03 -2.83
N VAL A 19 8.95 4.92 -4.16
CA VAL A 19 8.29 3.88 -4.95
C VAL A 19 9.26 3.09 -5.81
N VAL A 20 8.91 1.83 -6.07
CA VAL A 20 9.56 0.95 -7.06
C VAL A 20 8.52 0.33 -8.00
N PRO A 21 8.92 0.00 -9.24
CA PRO A 21 8.02 -0.64 -10.19
C PRO A 21 7.66 -2.07 -9.77
N GLY A 22 6.40 -2.42 -9.99
CA GLY A 22 5.90 -3.79 -9.86
C GLY A 22 5.41 -4.38 -11.18
N ALA A 23 5.44 -5.69 -11.27
CA ALA A 23 4.89 -6.48 -12.35
C ALA A 23 3.35 -6.39 -12.36
N LEU A 24 2.74 -6.92 -13.41
CA LEU A 24 1.31 -7.17 -13.51
C LEU A 24 1.02 -8.65 -13.30
N TRP A 25 -0.12 -8.94 -12.69
CA TRP A 25 -0.62 -10.32 -12.64
C TRP A 25 -1.42 -10.62 -13.91
N VAL A 26 -0.97 -11.59 -14.71
CA VAL A 26 -1.62 -12.00 -15.96
C VAL A 26 -1.82 -13.51 -15.94
N GLY A 27 -3.08 -13.95 -15.91
CA GLY A 27 -3.40 -15.37 -15.72
C GLY A 27 -3.02 -15.82 -14.31
N ASP A 28 -1.89 -16.51 -14.20
CA ASP A 28 -1.33 -17.12 -12.99
C ASP A 28 0.15 -16.76 -12.76
N THR A 29 0.68 -15.78 -13.49
CA THR A 29 2.09 -15.36 -13.38
C THR A 29 2.24 -13.84 -13.31
N TYR A 30 3.37 -13.38 -12.77
CA TYR A 30 3.77 -11.98 -12.84
C TYR A 30 4.48 -11.71 -14.16
N VAL A 31 4.13 -10.61 -14.83
CA VAL A 31 4.71 -10.18 -16.10
C VAL A 31 5.13 -8.72 -16.01
N ASP A 32 6.34 -8.39 -16.45
CA ASP A 32 6.71 -7.00 -16.71
C ASP A 32 6.05 -6.55 -18.04
N PRO A 33 5.08 -5.62 -18.01
CA PRO A 33 4.37 -5.20 -19.23
C PRO A 33 5.28 -4.49 -20.24
N VAL A 34 6.48 -4.06 -19.85
CA VAL A 34 7.41 -3.35 -20.73
C VAL A 34 8.25 -4.31 -21.56
N THR A 35 8.73 -5.38 -20.93
CA THR A 35 9.58 -6.40 -21.60
C THR A 35 8.80 -7.64 -22.01
N ASN A 36 7.53 -7.74 -21.60
CA ASN A 36 6.67 -8.92 -21.75
C ASN A 36 7.34 -10.20 -21.22
N SER A 37 8.14 -10.07 -20.16
CA SER A 37 8.87 -11.17 -19.53
C SER A 37 8.18 -11.62 -18.26
N GLU A 38 8.09 -12.93 -18.06
CA GLU A 38 7.65 -13.51 -16.80
C GLU A 38 8.63 -13.17 -15.67
N CYS A 39 8.09 -12.99 -14.47
CA CYS A 39 8.79 -12.58 -13.27
C CYS A 39 8.41 -13.51 -12.12
N ASP A 40 9.37 -13.83 -11.26
CA ASP A 40 9.10 -14.70 -10.09
C ASP A 40 8.34 -13.97 -8.96
N ALA A 41 8.28 -12.63 -9.02
CA ALA A 41 7.71 -11.81 -7.96
C ALA A 41 7.07 -10.53 -8.50
N LEU A 42 6.20 -9.94 -7.67
CA LEU A 42 5.56 -8.66 -7.96
C LEU A 42 6.57 -7.52 -8.08
N ALA A 43 7.66 -7.50 -7.32
CA ALA A 43 8.64 -6.41 -7.37
C ALA A 43 9.61 -6.59 -8.54
N LEU A 44 9.72 -5.57 -9.41
CA LEU A 44 10.67 -5.56 -10.53
C LEU A 44 12.02 -4.95 -10.16
N SER A 45 12.17 -4.45 -8.94
CA SER A 45 13.38 -3.80 -8.46
C SER A 45 13.51 -3.96 -6.95
N ALA A 46 14.75 -3.93 -6.45
CA ALA A 46 15.01 -3.99 -5.02
C ALA A 46 14.54 -2.71 -4.31
N PRO A 47 14.15 -2.77 -3.02
CA PRO A 47 13.75 -1.59 -2.24
C PRO A 47 14.79 -0.46 -2.23
N ALA A 48 16.08 -0.80 -2.31
CA ALA A 48 17.18 0.18 -2.38
C ALA A 48 17.17 1.05 -3.65
N MET A 49 16.40 0.66 -4.67
CA MET A 49 16.20 1.43 -5.91
C MET A 49 14.97 2.33 -5.86
N ALA A 50 14.31 2.44 -4.71
CA ALA A 50 13.15 3.31 -4.56
C ALA A 50 13.49 4.77 -4.88
N THR A 51 12.57 5.43 -5.56
CA THR A 51 12.77 6.82 -5.99
C THR A 51 11.67 7.73 -5.44
N LEU A 52 12.07 8.97 -5.18
CA LEU A 52 11.20 10.12 -4.92
C LEU A 52 11.26 11.14 -6.06
N ASP A 53 11.97 10.84 -7.16
CA ASP A 53 12.07 11.73 -8.31
C ASP A 53 10.93 11.46 -9.30
N PRO A 54 10.01 12.42 -9.55
CA PRO A 54 8.94 12.27 -10.53
C PRO A 54 9.43 12.01 -11.96
N GLN A 55 10.64 12.45 -12.34
CA GLN A 55 11.20 12.17 -13.67
C GLN A 55 11.67 10.72 -13.77
N GLU A 56 12.31 10.22 -12.72
CA GLU A 56 12.65 8.80 -12.57
C GLU A 56 11.40 7.92 -12.64
N VAL A 57 10.33 8.27 -11.93
CA VAL A 57 9.05 7.55 -12.00
C VAL A 57 8.51 7.49 -13.43
N ARG A 58 8.48 8.60 -14.17
CA ARG A 58 8.02 8.57 -15.56
C ARG A 58 8.87 7.68 -16.46
N ARG A 59 10.16 7.56 -16.18
CA ARG A 59 11.06 6.66 -16.91
C ARG A 59 10.84 5.19 -16.56
N LEU A 60 10.60 4.89 -15.28
CA LEU A 60 10.42 3.52 -14.77
C LEU A 60 9.01 2.96 -15.01
N TRP A 61 8.01 3.81 -15.26
CA TRP A 61 6.65 3.43 -15.64
C TRP A 61 6.30 3.92 -17.04
N PRO A 62 6.97 3.41 -18.09
CA PRO A 62 6.58 3.76 -19.45
C PRO A 62 5.16 3.25 -19.71
N VAL A 63 4.38 4.05 -20.43
CA VAL A 63 3.04 3.67 -20.87
C VAL A 63 3.20 2.80 -22.11
N SER A 64 2.83 1.53 -22.02
CA SER A 64 2.87 0.61 -23.15
C SER A 64 1.67 0.80 -24.07
N ASP A 65 1.69 0.13 -25.23
CA ASP A 65 0.52 0.03 -26.11
C ASP A 65 -0.70 -0.46 -25.32
N GLY A 66 -1.84 0.20 -25.51
CA GLY A 66 -3.06 -0.06 -24.75
C GLY A 66 -3.16 0.65 -23.40
N GLY A 67 -2.20 1.52 -23.03
CA GLY A 67 -2.26 2.33 -21.81
C GLY A 67 -1.92 1.56 -20.53
N VAL A 68 -1.31 0.39 -20.68
CA VAL A 68 -0.89 -0.47 -19.56
C VAL A 68 0.43 0.06 -18.98
N THR A 69 0.55 0.02 -17.66
CA THR A 69 1.74 0.48 -16.93
C THR A 69 2.08 -0.55 -15.85
N ARG A 70 3.34 -0.56 -15.41
CA ARG A 70 3.79 -1.34 -14.24
C ARG A 70 2.96 -0.99 -13.00
N SER A 71 2.80 -1.93 -12.06
CA SER A 71 2.21 -1.65 -10.76
C SER A 71 3.07 -0.69 -9.94
N ALA A 72 2.49 -0.01 -8.95
CA ALA A 72 3.22 0.83 -8.01
C ALA A 72 3.38 0.13 -6.65
N LEU A 73 4.60 0.07 -6.14
CA LEU A 73 4.91 -0.45 -4.80
C LEU A 73 5.56 0.65 -3.98
N ALA A 74 4.99 0.97 -2.82
CA ALA A 74 5.55 1.91 -1.85
C ALA A 74 6.58 1.19 -0.97
N VAL A 75 7.75 1.80 -0.73
CA VAL A 75 8.79 1.22 0.12
C VAL A 75 8.66 1.74 1.55
N LEU A 76 8.39 0.82 2.48
CA LEU A 76 8.24 1.11 3.90
C LEU A 76 9.60 1.29 4.57
N GLY A 77 9.66 2.15 5.59
CA GLY A 77 10.90 2.48 6.28
C GLY A 77 10.71 3.64 7.25
N THR A 78 11.68 4.57 7.26
CA THR A 78 11.71 5.67 8.23
C THR A 78 10.64 6.74 7.99
N LEU A 79 10.12 6.87 6.77
CA LEU A 79 9.13 7.89 6.42
C LEU A 79 7.68 7.41 6.61
N MET A 80 7.47 6.11 6.49
CA MET A 80 6.17 5.47 6.63
C MET A 80 6.36 4.00 6.98
N THR A 81 5.46 3.49 7.82
CA THR A 81 5.32 2.07 8.09
C THR A 81 3.89 1.64 7.77
N ALA A 82 3.66 0.33 7.78
CA ALA A 82 2.35 -0.24 7.47
C ALA A 82 1.93 -1.25 8.53
N VAL A 83 0.64 -1.26 8.86
CA VAL A 83 0.09 -2.03 9.98
C VAL A 83 -1.09 -2.84 9.49
N VAL A 84 -1.01 -4.16 9.66
CA VAL A 84 -2.06 -5.11 9.30
C VAL A 84 -3.14 -5.10 10.36
N VAL A 85 -4.38 -4.92 9.92
CA VAL A 85 -5.58 -4.98 10.76
C VAL A 85 -6.61 -5.84 10.04
N GLU A 86 -7.39 -6.60 10.81
CA GLU A 86 -8.51 -7.34 10.25
C GLU A 86 -9.49 -6.40 9.53
N PRO A 87 -10.11 -6.83 8.41
CA PRO A 87 -10.98 -5.97 7.60
C PRO A 87 -12.13 -5.33 8.38
N GLU A 88 -12.80 -6.09 9.25
CA GLU A 88 -13.98 -5.61 9.97
C GLU A 88 -13.67 -4.54 11.01
N PRO A 89 -12.70 -4.72 11.93
CA PRO A 89 -12.18 -3.62 12.76
C PRO A 89 -11.75 -2.39 11.96
N ALA A 90 -10.99 -2.58 10.88
CA ALA A 90 -10.51 -1.46 10.07
C ALA A 90 -11.65 -0.63 9.48
N ARG A 91 -12.69 -1.28 8.96
CA ARG A 91 -13.87 -0.58 8.40
C ARG A 91 -14.59 0.27 9.45
N ARG A 92 -14.68 -0.20 10.70
CA ARG A 92 -15.29 0.59 11.79
C ARG A 92 -14.42 1.76 12.20
N VAL A 93 -13.10 1.55 12.32
CA VAL A 93 -12.14 2.65 12.56
C VAL A 93 -12.30 3.73 11.49
N VAL A 94 -12.24 3.37 10.20
CA VAL A 94 -12.38 4.31 9.07
C VAL A 94 -13.74 5.02 9.07
N ALA A 95 -14.81 4.35 9.51
CA ALA A 95 -16.13 4.96 9.62
C ALA A 95 -16.27 5.93 10.81
N SER A 96 -15.39 5.84 11.81
CA SER A 96 -15.47 6.62 13.04
C SER A 96 -15.20 8.11 12.82
N LYS A 97 -15.78 8.95 13.68
CA LYS A 97 -15.52 10.41 13.64
C LYS A 97 -14.07 10.74 13.99
N ALA A 98 -13.46 9.99 14.90
CA ALA A 98 -12.10 10.23 15.36
C ALA A 98 -11.06 9.92 14.26
N PHE A 99 -11.27 8.89 13.46
CA PHE A 99 -10.42 8.66 12.29
C PHE A 99 -10.51 9.82 11.28
N ARG A 100 -11.72 10.33 11.02
CA ARG A 100 -11.94 11.41 10.04
C ARG A 100 -11.31 12.75 10.42
N THR A 101 -10.90 12.95 11.68
CA THR A 101 -10.20 14.18 12.08
C THR A 101 -8.73 14.18 11.67
N VAL A 102 -8.11 13.01 11.59
CA VAL A 102 -6.72 12.83 11.16
C VAL A 102 -6.65 11.51 10.36
N PRO A 103 -7.24 11.45 9.15
CA PRO A 103 -7.29 10.22 8.38
C PRO A 103 -5.89 9.80 7.93
N THR A 104 -5.72 8.51 7.65
CA THR A 104 -4.51 7.97 7.06
C THR A 104 -4.84 6.98 5.95
N PRO A 105 -3.96 6.76 4.96
CA PRO A 105 -4.29 5.86 3.85
C PRO A 105 -4.45 4.42 4.33
N VAL A 106 -5.47 3.75 3.82
CA VAL A 106 -5.78 2.36 4.17
C VAL A 106 -6.01 1.57 2.89
N VAL A 107 -5.17 0.57 2.65
CA VAL A 107 -5.28 -0.31 1.50
C VAL A 107 -5.78 -1.68 1.94
N MET A 108 -6.72 -2.25 1.18
CA MET A 108 -7.11 -3.64 1.30
C MET A 108 -6.29 -4.46 0.32
N LEU A 109 -5.59 -5.47 0.83
CA LEU A 109 -4.80 -6.40 0.02
C LEU A 109 -4.73 -7.77 0.69
N PRO A 110 -4.45 -8.85 -0.06
CA PRO A 110 -4.08 -10.10 0.59
C PRO A 110 -2.72 -9.95 1.27
N VAL A 111 -2.59 -10.46 2.50
CA VAL A 111 -1.35 -10.54 3.24
C VAL A 111 -1.06 -12.00 3.58
N PRO A 112 0.18 -12.50 3.33
CA PRO A 112 0.53 -13.88 3.64
C PRO A 112 0.52 -14.09 5.16
N THR A 113 -0.35 -14.98 5.62
CA THR A 113 -0.49 -15.37 7.03
C THR A 113 -0.54 -16.89 7.11
N LEU A 114 0.45 -17.50 7.76
CA LEU A 114 0.54 -18.96 7.93
C LEU A 114 0.41 -19.76 6.62
N GLY A 115 0.99 -19.25 5.52
CA GLY A 115 0.94 -19.88 4.20
C GLY A 115 -0.37 -19.67 3.43
N LEU A 116 -1.26 -18.83 3.92
CA LEU A 116 -2.51 -18.44 3.25
C LEU A 116 -2.53 -16.94 2.95
N MET A 117 -3.13 -16.57 1.82
CA MET A 117 -3.38 -15.18 1.45
C MET A 117 -4.70 -14.73 2.09
N ILE A 118 -4.62 -13.88 3.12
CA ILE A 118 -5.80 -13.39 3.85
C ILE A 118 -6.03 -11.91 3.50
N GLU A 119 -7.22 -11.58 3.00
CA GLU A 119 -7.60 -10.18 2.78
C GLU A 119 -7.54 -9.42 4.11
N SER A 120 -6.70 -8.38 4.14
CA SER A 120 -6.46 -7.56 5.33
C SER A 120 -6.55 -6.08 4.96
N ALA A 121 -6.86 -5.25 5.95
CA ALA A 121 -6.72 -3.82 5.83
C ALA A 121 -5.33 -3.42 6.34
N VAL A 122 -4.60 -2.63 5.57
CA VAL A 122 -3.27 -2.19 5.92
C VAL A 122 -3.27 -0.66 6.01
N PHE A 123 -3.08 -0.17 7.22
CA PHE A 123 -2.97 1.27 7.51
C PHE A 123 -1.53 1.71 7.26
N VAL A 124 -1.35 2.77 6.48
CA VAL A 124 -0.06 3.45 6.35
C VAL A 124 0.02 4.50 7.44
N VAL A 125 1.08 4.50 8.25
CA VAL A 125 1.24 5.41 9.40
C VAL A 125 2.67 5.96 9.45
N SER A 126 2.88 7.05 10.18
CA SER A 126 4.20 7.70 10.30
C SER A 126 5.16 6.98 11.23
N SER A 127 4.66 6.19 12.18
CA SER A 127 5.48 5.40 13.11
C SER A 127 4.79 4.11 13.55
N ALA A 128 5.59 3.14 14.01
CA ALA A 128 5.11 1.87 14.56
C ALA A 128 4.87 1.92 16.08
N ASP A 129 5.13 3.07 16.71
CA ASP A 129 5.13 3.19 18.17
C ASP A 129 3.73 2.87 18.74
N GLY A 130 3.69 2.11 19.83
CA GLY A 130 2.43 1.73 20.49
C GLY A 130 1.63 0.62 19.81
N LEU A 131 2.11 0.08 18.68
CA LEU A 131 1.45 -1.00 17.95
C LEU A 131 2.13 -2.36 18.21
N ASP A 132 1.39 -3.45 17.99
CA ASP A 132 1.96 -4.80 18.07
C ASP A 132 2.91 -5.04 16.89
N GLU A 133 4.20 -5.25 17.18
CA GLU A 133 5.25 -5.50 16.18
C GLU A 133 4.90 -6.63 15.21
N LYS A 134 4.09 -7.62 15.63
CA LYS A 134 3.67 -8.73 14.75
C LYS A 134 2.72 -8.30 13.64
N LEU A 135 2.05 -7.17 13.82
CA LEU A 135 1.13 -6.58 12.85
C LEU A 135 1.83 -5.56 11.96
N VAL A 136 3.05 -5.15 12.31
CA VAL A 136 3.79 -4.12 11.58
C VAL A 136 4.62 -4.78 10.48
N PHE A 137 4.55 -4.24 9.27
CA PHE A 137 5.40 -4.68 8.17
C PHE A 137 6.88 -4.39 8.50
N PRO A 138 7.81 -5.32 8.22
CA PRO A 138 9.23 -5.08 8.42
C PRO A 138 9.73 -3.87 7.62
N PRO A 139 10.68 -3.06 8.14
CA PRO A 139 11.34 -2.03 7.37
C PRO A 139 11.95 -2.56 6.06
N GLY A 140 11.86 -1.78 4.98
CA GLY A 140 12.31 -2.20 3.64
C GLY A 140 11.31 -3.08 2.89
N SER A 141 10.18 -3.45 3.51
CA SER A 141 9.08 -4.15 2.83
C SER A 141 8.43 -3.24 1.79
N MET A 142 7.84 -3.86 0.76
CA MET A 142 7.17 -3.17 -0.33
C MET A 142 5.66 -3.36 -0.18
N LEU A 143 4.91 -2.26 -0.09
CA LEU A 143 3.46 -2.25 -0.01
C LEU A 143 2.87 -2.10 -1.41
N PRO A 144 2.16 -3.12 -1.94
CA PRO A 144 1.45 -3.02 -3.21
C PRO A 144 0.31 -2.02 -3.14
N LEU A 145 0.27 -1.08 -4.08
CA LEU A 145 -0.73 -0.02 -4.09
C LEU A 145 -1.74 -0.19 -5.24
N PRO A 146 -3.02 0.13 -5.02
CA PRO A 146 -4.03 0.12 -6.08
C PRO A 146 -3.56 0.92 -7.30
N PRO A 147 -3.70 0.38 -8.53
CA PRO A 147 -4.53 -0.77 -8.89
C PRO A 147 -3.81 -2.15 -8.91
N ALA A 148 -2.67 -2.32 -8.22
CA ALA A 148 -1.89 -3.56 -8.25
C ALA A 148 -2.70 -4.83 -7.95
N VAL A 149 -2.24 -5.96 -8.47
CA VAL A 149 -2.82 -7.28 -8.25
C VAL A 149 -1.74 -8.18 -7.64
N VAL A 150 -2.05 -8.78 -6.50
CA VAL A 150 -1.16 -9.68 -5.76
C VAL A 150 -1.74 -11.09 -5.87
N GLU A 151 -1.07 -11.97 -6.61
CA GLU A 151 -1.47 -13.38 -6.79
C GLU A 151 -2.97 -13.53 -7.14
N GLY A 152 -3.42 -12.79 -8.15
CA GLY A 152 -4.82 -12.79 -8.62
C GLY A 152 -5.79 -11.93 -7.80
N HIS A 153 -5.37 -11.39 -6.65
CA HIS A 153 -6.23 -10.58 -5.79
C HIS A 153 -5.92 -9.09 -5.98
N ARG A 154 -6.95 -8.34 -6.34
CA ARG A 154 -6.82 -6.91 -6.60
C ARG A 154 -6.71 -6.12 -5.30
N THR A 155 -5.72 -5.25 -5.21
CA THR A 155 -5.63 -4.26 -4.14
C THR A 155 -6.65 -3.14 -4.35
N ARG A 156 -7.21 -2.61 -3.26
CA ARG A 156 -8.19 -1.51 -3.32
C ARG A 156 -8.02 -0.55 -2.15
N TRP A 157 -8.21 0.73 -2.39
CA TRP A 157 -8.25 1.72 -1.31
C TRP A 157 -9.53 1.53 -0.49
N LEU A 158 -9.37 1.46 0.83
CA LEU A 158 -10.45 1.75 1.78
C LEU A 158 -10.46 3.25 2.11
N VAL A 159 -9.29 3.87 2.17
CA VAL A 159 -9.06 5.32 2.22
C VAL A 159 -7.83 5.62 1.37
N SER A 160 -7.97 6.47 0.35
CA SER A 160 -6.88 6.82 -0.56
C SER A 160 -5.99 7.93 -0.02
N PRO A 161 -4.71 8.05 -0.45
CA PRO A 161 -3.83 9.16 -0.09
C PRO A 161 -4.43 10.55 -0.35
N ALA A 162 -5.15 10.70 -1.48
CA ALA A 162 -5.89 11.92 -1.82
C ALA A 162 -6.94 12.34 -0.77
N GLU A 163 -7.43 11.43 0.07
CA GLU A 163 -8.40 11.72 1.13
C GLU A 163 -7.73 12.13 2.46
N CYS A 164 -6.39 12.12 2.55
CA CYS A 164 -5.66 12.23 3.81
C CYS A 164 -4.86 13.54 4.01
N ASP A 165 -5.09 14.58 3.21
CA ASP A 165 -4.38 15.88 3.27
C ASP A 165 -2.83 15.76 3.28
N GLY A 166 -2.29 14.60 2.90
CA GLY A 166 -0.87 14.28 2.89
C GLY A 166 -0.21 14.03 4.24
N LEU A 167 -0.97 13.99 5.35
CA LEU A 167 -0.44 13.65 6.68
C LEU A 167 -0.74 12.19 7.03
N LEU A 168 0.26 11.52 7.60
CA LEU A 168 0.11 10.16 8.12
C LEU A 168 -0.23 10.21 9.61
N MET A 169 -1.27 9.49 10.01
CA MET A 169 -1.58 9.23 11.42
C MET A 169 -0.38 8.58 12.11
N SER A 170 -0.19 8.87 13.41
CA SER A 170 0.86 8.24 14.20
C SER A 170 0.47 6.82 14.65
N GLY A 171 1.45 5.98 14.96
CA GLY A 171 1.21 4.66 15.54
C GLY A 171 0.34 4.71 16.81
N PRO A 172 0.64 5.59 17.78
CA PRO A 172 -0.16 5.73 19.01
C PRO A 172 -1.61 6.14 18.75
N ASP A 173 -1.86 7.08 17.84
CA ASP A 173 -3.23 7.49 17.49
C ASP A 173 -4.03 6.31 16.90
N LEU A 174 -3.40 5.50 16.04
CA LEU A 174 -4.03 4.29 15.49
C LEU A 174 -4.31 3.26 16.59
N ALA A 175 -3.37 3.07 17.52
CA ALA A 175 -3.53 2.13 18.64
C ALA A 175 -4.73 2.51 19.51
N ASP A 176 -4.91 3.79 19.82
CA ASP A 176 -6.04 4.30 20.58
C ASP A 176 -7.37 4.05 19.87
N LEU A 177 -7.43 4.28 18.55
CA LEU A 177 -8.63 4.00 17.75
C LEU A 177 -8.99 2.51 17.75
N LEU A 178 -8.00 1.63 17.63
CA LEU A 178 -8.20 0.18 17.67
C LEU A 178 -8.65 -0.31 19.05
N ALA A 179 -8.11 0.27 20.12
CA ALA A 179 -8.49 -0.06 21.50
C ALA A 179 -9.93 0.36 21.82
N LEU A 180 -10.35 1.54 21.33
CA LEU A 180 -11.74 2.01 21.45
C LEU A 180 -12.72 1.08 20.75
N GLU A 181 -12.41 0.62 19.54
CA GLU A 181 -13.22 -0.36 18.80
C GLU A 181 -13.33 -1.71 19.51
N THR A 182 -12.27 -2.13 20.20
CA THR A 182 -12.27 -3.37 20.97
C THR A 182 -13.10 -3.24 22.25
N SER A 183 -13.10 -2.07 22.87
CA SER A 183 -13.84 -1.78 24.11
C SER A 183 -15.35 -1.66 23.87
N ASN A 184 -15.78 -1.09 22.73
CA ASN A 184 -17.19 -0.98 22.35
C ASN A 184 -17.86 -2.33 22.00
N ARG A 185 -17.10 -3.43 22.01
CA ARG A 185 -17.59 -4.80 21.79
C ARG A 185 -17.85 -5.59 23.09
N ARG A 186 -17.45 -5.06 24.26
CA ARG A 186 -17.69 -5.67 25.57
C ARG A 186 -18.91 -5.07 26.24
#